data_AF-A0A7X8GW28-F1
#
_entry.id   AF-A0A7X8GW28-F1
#
_cell.length_a   1.000
_cell.length_b   1.000
_cell.length_c   1.000
_cell.angle_alpha   90.00
_cell.angle_beta   90.00
_cell.angle_gamma   90.00
#
_symmetry.space_group_name_H-M   'P 1'
#
loop_
_entity.id
_entity.type
_entity.pdbx_description
1 polymer ?
#
loop_
_entity_poly.entity_id
_entity_poly.type
_entity_poly.pdbx_seq_one_letter_code
_entity_poly.pdbx_strand_id
1 'polypeptide(L)'
;MEKLPYYQNLLIVGGSRRHVGKTTLICEIIKRLSVNYNIIGLKLTSVKSGDELFHGYHEKQLVEKYEIFEEKDLTGLKDTSKMLLAGAGKVYYIRSEDKFVKDAFQEFFMQVNENEFIICESISLRKFVVPAVFLLIDVSGDHPRKSSFLELKPLADRIIFSDQTDIKAFSEDIDIENGRWMVK
;
A
#
# COMPACT_ATOMS: atom_id res chain seq x y z
N MET A 1 5.73 -24.37 -7.89
CA MET A 1 5.78 -23.04 -7.23
C MET A 1 4.81 -23.07 -6.08
N GLU A 2 5.24 -22.65 -4.89
CA GLU A 2 4.34 -22.56 -3.73
C GLU A 2 3.25 -21.52 -4.01
N LYS A 3 1.98 -21.86 -3.73
CA LYS A 3 0.86 -20.96 -3.97
C LYS A 3 0.92 -19.85 -2.92
N LEU A 4 0.98 -18.59 -3.36
CA LEU A 4 0.98 -17.45 -2.45
C LEU A 4 -0.34 -17.38 -1.66
N PRO A 5 -0.31 -17.02 -0.36
CA PRO A 5 -1.52 -16.86 0.45
C PRO A 5 -2.40 -15.73 -0.10
N TYR A 6 -3.71 -15.94 -0.09
CA TYR A 6 -4.72 -14.99 -0.56
C TYR A 6 -5.40 -14.28 0.60
N TYR A 7 -5.61 -12.96 0.48
CA TYR A 7 -6.23 -12.11 1.51
C TYR A 7 -7.38 -11.30 0.94
N GLN A 8 -8.61 -11.65 1.32
CA GLN A 8 -9.82 -10.99 0.79
C GLN A 8 -9.99 -9.53 1.27
N ASN A 9 -9.50 -9.23 2.47
CA ASN A 9 -9.58 -7.93 3.13
C ASN A 9 -8.35 -7.05 2.84
N LEU A 10 -7.51 -7.42 1.87
CA LEU A 10 -6.32 -6.67 1.48
C LEU A 10 -6.47 -6.04 0.09
N LEU A 11 -6.27 -4.72 0.04
CA LEU A 11 -6.04 -3.93 -1.17
C LEU A 11 -4.58 -3.48 -1.16
N ILE A 12 -3.80 -3.77 -2.21
CA ILE A 12 -2.44 -3.27 -2.37
C ILE A 12 -2.42 -2.20 -3.45
N VAL A 13 -1.80 -1.05 -3.15
CA VAL A 13 -1.56 0.05 -4.09
C VAL A 13 -0.06 0.26 -4.27
N GLY A 14 0.46 -0.22 -5.40
CA GLY A 14 1.83 -0.01 -5.84
C GLY A 14 1.94 1.18 -6.79
N GLY A 15 3.17 1.51 -7.19
CA GLY A 15 3.35 2.50 -8.25
C GLY A 15 4.75 2.55 -8.82
N SER A 16 4.85 3.15 -10.00
CA SER A 16 6.04 3.08 -10.86
C SER A 16 7.25 3.79 -10.27
N ARG A 17 7.01 4.86 -9.50
CA ARG A 17 8.02 5.65 -8.80
C ARG A 17 7.42 6.32 -7.56
N ARG A 18 8.21 7.20 -6.94
CA ARG A 18 7.75 8.03 -5.83
C ARG A 18 6.88 9.17 -6.33
N HIS A 19 5.99 9.64 -5.45
CA HIS A 19 5.13 10.80 -5.69
C HIS A 19 4.23 10.68 -6.94
N VAL A 20 3.87 9.46 -7.34
CA VAL A 20 2.88 9.19 -8.41
C VAL A 20 1.43 9.26 -7.92
N GLY A 21 1.16 9.72 -6.70
CA GLY A 21 -0.21 9.85 -6.18
C GLY A 21 -0.79 8.63 -5.45
N LYS A 22 0.02 7.62 -5.09
CA LYS A 22 -0.45 6.44 -4.31
C LYS A 22 -1.15 6.86 -3.02
N THR A 23 -0.48 7.65 -2.18
CA THR A 23 -1.05 8.15 -0.93
C THR A 23 -2.34 8.94 -1.16
N THR A 24 -2.39 9.72 -2.23
CA THR A 24 -3.58 10.51 -2.59
C THR A 24 -4.78 9.61 -2.87
N LEU A 25 -4.63 8.61 -3.73
CA LEU A 25 -5.69 7.65 -4.02
C LEU A 25 -6.13 6.91 -2.75
N ILE A 26 -5.16 6.43 -1.95
CA ILE A 26 -5.44 5.74 -0.69
C ILE A 26 -6.27 6.64 0.24
N CYS A 27 -5.91 7.92 0.38
CA CYS A 27 -6.64 8.85 1.23
C CYS A 27 -8.07 9.08 0.74
N GLU A 28 -8.30 9.23 -0.57
CA GLU A 28 -9.66 9.37 -1.11
C GLU A 28 -10.53 8.13 -0.86
N ILE A 29 -9.96 6.93 -1.03
CA ILE A 29 -10.65 5.66 -0.72
C ILE A 29 -10.98 5.58 0.78
N ILE A 30 -10.01 5.84 1.66
CA ILE A 30 -10.19 5.83 3.12
C ILE A 30 -11.29 6.82 3.52
N LYS A 31 -11.23 8.06 3.00
CA LYS A 31 -12.16 9.13 3.34
C LYS A 31 -13.61 8.76 3.03
N ARG A 32 -13.85 8.03 1.94
CA ARG A 32 -15.19 7.58 1.56
C ARG A 32 -15.64 6.36 2.36
N LEU A 33 -14.79 5.33 2.46
CA LEU A 33 -15.20 4.02 2.97
C LEU A 33 -15.11 3.89 4.49
N SER A 34 -14.28 4.70 5.16
CA SER A 34 -14.14 4.66 6.63
C SER A 34 -15.44 5.04 7.37
N VAL A 35 -16.40 5.66 6.68
CA VAL A 35 -17.73 5.97 7.22
C VAL A 35 -18.50 4.69 7.60
N ASN A 36 -18.30 3.60 6.84
CA ASN A 36 -19.05 2.35 7.01
C ASN A 36 -18.16 1.15 7.37
N TYR A 37 -16.86 1.24 7.15
CA TYR A 37 -15.92 0.13 7.32
C TYR A 37 -14.71 0.52 8.17
N ASN A 38 -14.22 -0.43 8.96
CA ASN A 38 -12.98 -0.24 9.71
C ASN A 38 -11.79 -0.44 8.78
N ILE A 39 -11.25 0.66 8.27
CA ILE A 39 -10.10 0.65 7.36
C ILE A 39 -8.79 0.82 8.15
N ILE A 40 -7.85 -0.10 7.96
CA ILE A 40 -6.46 0.02 8.39
C ILE A 40 -5.61 0.52 7.23
N GLY A 41 -4.97 1.68 7.41
CA GLY A 41 -3.92 2.13 6.51
C GLY A 41 -2.62 1.38 6.81
N LEU A 42 -1.96 0.86 5.78
CA LEU A 42 -0.65 0.24 5.94
C LEU A 42 0.33 0.84 4.94
N LYS A 43 1.47 1.33 5.40
CA LYS A 43 2.61 1.59 4.52
C LYS A 43 3.65 0.51 4.75
N LEU A 44 4.09 -0.17 3.69
CA LEU A 44 5.14 -1.17 3.79
C LEU A 44 6.26 -0.85 2.81
N THR A 45 7.41 -0.47 3.36
CA THR A 45 8.63 -0.19 2.61
C THR A 45 9.65 -1.29 2.83
N SER A 46 10.07 -1.88 1.72
CA SER A 46 11.20 -2.78 1.72
C SER A 46 12.50 -2.02 1.56
N VAL A 47 13.46 -2.21 2.46
CA VAL A 47 14.78 -1.61 2.42
C VAL A 47 15.72 -2.55 1.69
N LYS A 48 16.32 -2.06 0.59
CA LYS A 48 17.38 -2.76 -0.13
C LYS A 48 18.70 -2.00 0.01
N SER A 49 19.78 -2.74 0.19
CA SER A 49 21.13 -2.21 -0.03
C SER A 49 21.26 -1.78 -1.50
N GLY A 50 21.50 -0.50 -1.76
CA GLY A 50 21.74 0.05 -3.11
C GLY A 50 20.57 0.78 -3.79
N ASP A 51 19.38 0.83 -3.20
CA ASP A 51 18.21 1.60 -3.73
C ASP A 51 18.12 3.02 -3.13
N GLU A 52 19.23 3.61 -2.70
CA GLU A 52 19.27 4.93 -2.03
C GLU A 52 18.60 6.06 -2.84
N LEU A 53 18.61 5.95 -4.17
CA LEU A 53 17.91 6.87 -5.09
C LEU A 53 16.38 6.85 -4.95
N PHE A 54 15.82 5.75 -4.43
CA PHE A 54 14.38 5.52 -4.25
C PHE A 54 13.98 5.33 -2.78
N HIS A 55 14.90 5.56 -1.84
CA HIS A 55 14.69 5.61 -0.39
C HIS A 55 14.88 7.04 0.13
N GLY A 56 14.13 7.46 1.16
CA GLY A 56 14.07 8.88 1.52
C GLY A 56 15.39 9.26 2.15
N TYR A 57 15.92 10.46 1.87
CA TYR A 57 16.94 11.04 2.74
C TYR A 57 16.34 11.03 4.15
N HIS A 58 16.99 10.39 5.12
CA HIS A 58 16.52 10.11 6.51
C HIS A 58 15.94 8.71 6.83
N GLU A 59 16.25 7.66 6.08
CA GLU A 59 15.97 6.31 6.59
C GLU A 59 17.19 5.78 7.37
N LYS A 60 17.17 5.93 8.70
CA LYS A 60 18.16 5.31 9.61
C LYS A 60 18.30 3.82 9.27
N GLN A 61 19.52 3.28 9.38
CA GLN A 61 19.80 1.87 9.23
C GLN A 61 18.85 1.06 10.13
N LEU A 62 18.24 0.01 9.58
CA LEU A 62 17.40 -0.90 10.35
C LEU A 62 18.24 -1.49 11.49
N VAL A 63 17.74 -1.39 12.73
CA VAL A 63 18.38 -1.99 13.90
C VAL A 63 18.05 -3.48 13.99
N GLU A 64 16.86 -3.86 13.49
CA GLU A 64 16.34 -5.23 13.44
C GLU A 64 16.01 -5.66 12.00
N LYS A 65 15.58 -6.92 11.81
CA LYS A 65 15.19 -7.47 10.51
C LYS A 65 14.03 -6.72 9.85
N TYR A 66 13.10 -6.26 10.68
CA TYR A 66 11.99 -5.38 10.33
C TYR A 66 11.50 -4.64 11.58
N GLU A 67 10.77 -3.55 11.37
CA GLU A 67 10.15 -2.73 12.40
C GLU A 67 8.68 -2.47 12.02
N ILE A 68 7.78 -2.54 13.00
CA ILE A 68 6.34 -2.27 12.84
C ILE A 68 5.96 -1.13 13.80
N PHE A 69 5.42 -0.04 13.26
CA PHE A 69 5.02 1.13 14.04
C PHE A 69 3.54 1.42 13.83
N GLU A 70 2.81 1.73 14.90
CA GLU A 70 1.49 2.36 14.81
C GLU A 70 1.66 3.88 14.70
N GLU A 71 1.06 4.48 13.68
CA GLU A 71 1.03 5.93 13.49
C GLU A 71 -0.03 6.56 14.40
N LYS A 72 0.39 7.57 15.16
CA LYS A 72 -0.48 8.35 16.05
C LYS A 72 -0.43 9.85 15.76
N ASP A 73 0.43 10.26 14.83
CA ASP A 73 0.62 11.64 14.44
C ASP A 73 -0.45 12.10 13.44
N LEU A 74 -1.06 13.25 13.71
CA LEU A 74 -2.07 13.92 12.88
C LEU A 74 -1.52 15.18 12.19
N THR A 75 -0.20 15.36 12.08
CA THR A 75 0.40 16.51 11.39
C THR A 75 0.14 16.55 9.88
N GLY A 76 -0.13 15.40 9.24
CA GLY A 76 -0.29 15.28 7.79
C GLY A 76 1.01 15.37 6.99
N LEU A 77 2.17 15.41 7.66
CA LEU A 77 3.48 15.54 6.99
C LEU A 77 3.96 14.22 6.37
N LYS A 78 3.62 13.09 6.98
CA LYS A 78 3.96 11.74 6.50
C LYS A 78 2.79 11.12 5.76
N ASP A 79 3.08 10.18 4.85
CA ASP A 79 2.03 9.41 4.15
C ASP A 79 1.09 8.69 5.13
N THR A 80 1.64 8.07 6.18
CA THR A 80 0.86 7.42 7.24
C THR A 80 -0.02 8.39 8.01
N SER A 81 0.51 9.57 8.35
CA SER A 81 -0.27 10.62 9.00
C SER A 81 -1.42 11.14 8.12
N LYS A 82 -1.22 11.20 6.78
CA LYS A 82 -2.30 11.54 5.83
C LYS A 82 -3.39 10.47 5.79
N MET A 83 -3.02 9.20 5.80
CA MET A 83 -4.00 8.09 5.88
C MET A 83 -4.83 8.17 7.17
N LEU A 84 -4.20 8.52 8.28
CA LEU A 84 -4.87 8.66 9.57
C LEU A 84 -5.84 9.85 9.55
N LEU A 85 -5.41 11.01 9.03
CA LEU A 85 -6.27 12.18 8.83
C LEU A 85 -7.43 11.93 7.87
N ALA A 86 -7.26 11.03 6.89
CA ALA A 86 -8.32 10.63 5.98
C ALA A 86 -9.43 9.81 6.66
N GLY A 87 -9.22 9.35 7.90
CA GLY A 87 -10.21 8.61 8.69
C GLY A 87 -9.94 7.12 8.84
N ALA A 88 -8.73 6.64 8.53
CA ALA A 88 -8.38 5.26 8.85
C ALA A 88 -8.45 5.05 10.37
N GLY A 89 -9.04 3.94 10.81
CA GLY A 89 -9.22 3.66 12.24
C GLY A 89 -7.88 3.40 12.95
N LYS A 90 -6.94 2.78 12.24
CA LYS A 90 -5.54 2.62 12.63
C LYS A 90 -4.67 2.76 11.39
N VAL A 91 -3.43 3.20 11.58
CA VAL A 91 -2.43 3.23 10.52
C VAL A 91 -1.13 2.64 11.01
N TYR A 92 -0.51 1.79 10.21
CA TYR A 92 0.77 1.16 10.51
C TYR A 92 1.83 1.48 9.46
N TYR A 93 3.07 1.55 9.89
CA TYR A 93 4.25 1.62 9.04
C TYR A 93 5.15 0.42 9.30
N ILE A 94 5.43 -0.36 8.26
CA ILE A 94 6.38 -1.47 8.28
C ILE A 94 7.60 -1.10 7.45
N ARG A 95 8.78 -1.24 8.06
CA ARG A 95 10.07 -1.20 7.38
C ARG A 95 10.71 -2.56 7.52
N SER A 96 11.15 -3.16 6.42
CA SER A 96 11.70 -4.53 6.45
C SER A 96 12.79 -4.68 5.41
N GLU A 97 13.78 -5.54 5.65
CA GLU A 97 14.60 -6.06 4.55
C GLU A 97 13.72 -6.91 3.60
N ASP A 98 14.06 -6.94 2.31
CA ASP A 98 13.30 -7.65 1.25
C ASP A 98 12.93 -9.09 1.62
N LYS A 99 13.88 -9.85 2.19
CA LYS A 99 13.68 -11.25 2.56
C LYS A 99 12.72 -11.46 3.74
N PHE A 100 12.47 -10.42 4.55
CA PHE A 100 11.61 -10.50 5.73
C PHE A 100 10.26 -9.81 5.55
N VAL A 101 9.95 -9.26 4.36
CA VAL A 101 8.67 -8.58 4.09
C VAL A 101 7.47 -9.48 4.37
N LYS A 102 7.57 -10.77 4.02
CA LYS A 102 6.52 -11.76 4.30
C LYS A 102 6.30 -11.90 5.80
N ASP A 103 7.37 -12.11 6.56
CA ASP A 103 7.33 -12.33 8.01
C ASP A 103 6.77 -11.10 8.74
N ALA A 104 7.25 -9.91 8.37
CA ALA A 104 6.77 -8.64 8.93
C ALA A 104 5.28 -8.41 8.67
N PHE A 105 4.81 -8.70 7.45
CA PHE A 105 3.38 -8.60 7.13
C PHE A 105 2.55 -9.63 7.89
N GLN A 106 3.05 -10.85 8.06
CA GLN A 106 2.35 -11.90 8.82
C GLN A 106 2.22 -11.51 10.31
N GLU A 107 3.28 -10.97 10.91
CA GLU A 107 3.23 -10.47 12.28
C GLU A 107 2.20 -9.36 12.47
N PHE A 108 2.18 -8.39 11.55
CA PHE A 108 1.15 -7.36 11.52
C PHE A 108 -0.26 -7.97 11.36
N PHE A 109 -0.43 -8.90 10.42
CA PHE A 109 -1.73 -9.46 10.09
C PHE A 109 -2.35 -10.27 11.24
N MET A 110 -1.54 -10.88 12.12
CA MET A 110 -2.03 -11.56 13.33
C MET A 110 -2.77 -10.64 14.30
N GLN A 111 -2.62 -9.32 14.16
CA GLN A 111 -3.29 -8.32 15.00
C GLN A 111 -4.55 -7.74 14.34
N VAL A 112 -4.85 -8.13 13.10
CA VAL A 112 -5.98 -7.63 12.32
C VAL A 112 -7.21 -8.50 12.57
N ASN A 113 -8.32 -7.86 12.94
CA ASN A 113 -9.59 -8.53 13.17
C ASN A 113 -10.29 -8.86 11.85
N GLU A 114 -11.18 -9.87 11.86
CA GLU A 114 -11.89 -10.34 10.66
C GLU A 114 -12.70 -9.24 9.93
N ASN A 115 -13.15 -8.21 10.66
CA ASN A 115 -13.96 -7.11 10.14
C ASN A 115 -13.13 -5.85 9.79
N GLU A 116 -11.80 -5.93 9.84
CA GLU A 116 -10.90 -4.83 9.48
C GLU A 116 -10.35 -5.04 8.05
N PHE A 117 -10.34 -3.97 7.26
CA PHE A 117 -9.91 -3.96 5.86
C PHE A 117 -8.62 -3.19 5.71
N ILE A 118 -7.62 -3.82 5.09
CA ILE A 118 -6.29 -3.25 4.93
C ILE A 118 -6.18 -2.61 3.55
N ILE A 119 -5.78 -1.35 3.50
CA ILE A 119 -5.30 -0.68 2.29
C ILE A 119 -3.80 -0.39 2.44
N CYS A 120 -3.00 -1.10 1.64
CA CYS A 120 -1.55 -1.11 1.76
C CYS A 120 -0.86 -0.31 0.64
N GLU A 121 -0.15 0.76 1.00
CA GLU A 121 0.84 1.38 0.11
C GLU A 121 2.11 0.52 0.08
N SER A 122 2.20 -0.37 -0.91
CA SER A 122 3.39 -1.16 -1.16
C SER A 122 3.39 -1.73 -2.57
N ILE A 123 4.57 -1.96 -3.13
CA ILE A 123 4.72 -2.77 -4.34
C ILE A 123 5.41 -4.10 -4.05
N SER A 124 6.30 -4.14 -3.06
CA SER A 124 7.06 -5.34 -2.70
C SER A 124 6.18 -6.42 -2.06
N LEU A 125 5.15 -6.03 -1.29
CA LEU A 125 4.27 -6.98 -0.61
C LEU A 125 3.60 -7.96 -1.59
N ARG A 126 3.24 -7.48 -2.80
CA ARG A 126 2.59 -8.31 -3.83
C ARG A 126 3.42 -9.53 -4.25
N LYS A 127 4.74 -9.53 -4.04
CA LYS A 127 5.61 -10.70 -4.32
C LYS A 127 5.34 -11.88 -3.39
N PHE A 128 4.76 -11.62 -2.22
CA PHE A 128 4.63 -12.60 -1.13
C PHE A 128 3.19 -12.98 -0.83
N VAL A 129 2.21 -12.21 -1.30
CA VAL A 129 0.77 -12.42 -1.06
C VAL A 129 -0.05 -12.08 -2.30
N VAL A 130 -1.27 -12.63 -2.37
CA VAL A 130 -2.29 -12.25 -3.35
C VAL A 130 -3.37 -11.42 -2.63
N PRO A 131 -3.53 -10.12 -2.93
CA PRO A 131 -4.61 -9.32 -2.38
C PRO A 131 -5.93 -9.59 -3.13
N ALA A 132 -7.05 -9.15 -2.57
CA ALA A 132 -8.32 -9.12 -3.31
C ALA A 132 -8.30 -8.15 -4.48
N VAL A 133 -7.57 -7.04 -4.32
CA VAL A 133 -7.33 -6.04 -5.37
C VAL A 133 -5.87 -5.57 -5.31
N PHE A 134 -5.23 -5.53 -6.47
CA PHE A 134 -3.90 -4.96 -6.68
C PHE A 134 -3.97 -3.83 -7.72
N LEU A 135 -3.76 -2.61 -7.25
CA LEU A 135 -3.72 -1.41 -8.08
C LEU A 135 -2.28 -0.98 -8.30
N LEU A 136 -2.01 -0.47 -9.49
CA LEU A 136 -0.76 0.19 -9.82
C LEU A 136 -1.00 1.61 -10.31
N ILE A 137 -0.25 2.56 -9.76
CA ILE A 137 -0.26 3.93 -10.26
C ILE A 137 1.02 4.22 -11.04
N ASP A 138 0.85 4.79 -12.23
CA ASP A 138 1.91 5.25 -13.10
C ASP A 138 1.71 6.74 -13.47
N VAL A 139 2.71 7.28 -14.13
CA VAL A 139 2.66 8.59 -14.81
C VAL A 139 2.95 8.37 -16.28
N SER A 140 2.40 9.23 -17.12
CA SER A 140 2.53 9.10 -18.57
C SER A 140 3.92 9.49 -19.04
N GLY A 141 4.24 9.12 -20.28
CA GLY A 141 5.53 9.41 -20.89
C GLY A 141 6.65 8.44 -20.51
N ASP A 142 7.85 8.78 -20.95
CA ASP A 142 9.05 7.97 -20.78
C ASP A 142 9.82 8.41 -19.53
N HIS A 143 9.39 7.85 -18.40
CA HIS A 143 10.06 8.03 -17.12
C HIS A 143 10.64 6.70 -16.64
N PRO A 144 11.78 6.71 -15.93
CA PRO A 144 12.30 5.51 -15.28
C PRO A 144 11.27 4.94 -14.31
N ARG A 145 11.02 3.63 -14.44
CA ARG A 145 10.09 2.87 -13.59
C ARG A 145 10.90 1.88 -12.75
N LYS A 146 10.43 1.62 -11.54
CA LYS A 146 11.00 0.57 -10.67
C LYS A 146 10.93 -0.79 -11.41
N SER A 147 11.98 -1.59 -11.28
CA SER A 147 11.99 -2.96 -11.82
C SER A 147 10.82 -3.79 -11.28
N SER A 148 10.53 -3.66 -9.98
CA SER A 148 9.38 -4.31 -9.34
C SER A 148 8.03 -3.88 -9.92
N PHE A 149 7.93 -2.66 -10.45
CA PHE A 149 6.72 -2.22 -11.14
C PHE A 149 6.54 -2.95 -12.45
N LEU A 150 7.57 -3.01 -13.29
CA LEU A 150 7.51 -3.71 -14.58
C LEU A 150 7.24 -5.21 -14.39
N GLU A 151 7.89 -5.82 -13.40
CA GLU A 151 7.72 -7.24 -13.03
C GLU A 151 6.29 -7.57 -12.59
N LEU A 152 5.68 -6.71 -11.76
CA LEU A 152 4.38 -6.98 -11.14
C LEU A 152 3.21 -6.38 -11.94
N LYS A 153 3.48 -5.54 -12.94
CA LYS A 153 2.47 -4.94 -13.82
C LYS A 153 1.46 -5.94 -14.39
N PRO A 154 1.86 -7.14 -14.87
CA PRO A 154 0.91 -8.12 -15.39
C PRO A 154 -0.06 -8.70 -14.35
N LEU A 155 0.20 -8.49 -13.06
CA LEU A 155 -0.63 -9.00 -11.96
C LEU A 155 -1.65 -7.98 -11.45
N ALA A 156 -1.62 -6.74 -11.96
CA ALA A 156 -2.48 -5.66 -11.49
C ALA A 156 -3.91 -5.82 -12.04
N ASP A 157 -4.90 -5.64 -11.17
CA ASP A 157 -6.30 -5.62 -11.55
C ASP A 157 -6.65 -4.34 -12.34
N ARG A 158 -6.01 -3.21 -11.97
CA ARG A 158 -6.07 -1.94 -12.71
C ARG A 158 -4.74 -1.19 -12.64
N ILE A 159 -4.49 -0.41 -13.69
CA ILE A 159 -3.35 0.50 -13.79
C ILE A 159 -3.89 1.89 -14.06
N ILE A 160 -3.49 2.86 -13.24
CA ILE A 160 -4.01 4.22 -13.26
C ILE A 160 -2.88 5.17 -13.64
N PHE A 161 -3.13 6.08 -14.57
CA PHE A 161 -2.18 7.15 -14.92
C PHE A 161 -2.59 8.42 -14.18
N SER A 162 -1.86 8.78 -13.12
CA SER A 162 -2.28 9.84 -12.19
C SER A 162 -2.34 11.24 -12.82
N ASP A 163 -1.66 11.44 -13.94
CA ASP A 163 -1.65 12.67 -14.72
C ASP A 163 -2.75 12.74 -15.79
N GLN A 164 -3.48 11.65 -16.00
CA GLN A 164 -4.60 11.55 -16.95
C GLN A 164 -5.92 11.13 -16.28
N THR A 165 -5.89 10.82 -14.98
CA THR A 165 -7.04 10.29 -14.26
C THR A 165 -7.41 11.21 -13.11
N ASP A 166 -8.70 11.53 -12.97
CA ASP A 166 -9.22 12.11 -11.74
C ASP A 166 -9.20 11.03 -10.65
N ILE A 167 -8.25 11.17 -9.72
CA ILE A 167 -8.05 10.24 -8.61
C ILE A 167 -9.28 10.14 -7.72
N LYS A 168 -10.02 11.24 -7.54
CA LYS A 168 -11.23 11.23 -6.73
C LYS A 168 -12.33 10.43 -7.43
N ALA A 169 -12.53 10.66 -8.72
CA ALA A 169 -13.51 9.88 -9.50
C ALA A 169 -13.15 8.39 -9.50
N PHE A 170 -11.88 8.05 -9.75
CA PHE A 170 -11.44 6.65 -9.72
C PHE A 170 -11.61 6.00 -8.33
N SER A 171 -11.49 6.75 -7.24
CA SER A 171 -11.71 6.20 -5.89
C SER A 171 -13.12 5.65 -5.69
N GLU A 172 -14.09 6.04 -6.52
CA GLU A 172 -15.47 5.54 -6.50
C GLU A 172 -15.63 4.16 -7.15
N ASP A 173 -14.65 3.72 -7.94
CA ASP A 173 -14.61 2.39 -8.56
C ASP A 173 -14.15 1.29 -7.59
N ILE A 174 -13.59 1.68 -6.45
CA ILE A 174 -13.17 0.77 -5.39
C ILE A 174 -14.34 0.58 -4.43
N ASP A 175 -14.60 -0.63 -3.93
CA ASP A 175 -15.60 -0.82 -2.88
C ASP A 175 -15.29 -2.04 -2.03
N ILE A 176 -16.09 -2.25 -1.00
CA ILE A 176 -16.11 -3.46 -0.19
C ILE A 176 -17.48 -4.11 -0.36
N GLU A 177 -17.49 -5.34 -0.89
CA GLU A 177 -18.70 -6.14 -1.05
C GLU A 177 -18.48 -7.52 -0.45
N ASN A 178 -19.45 -8.01 0.34
CA ASN A 178 -19.39 -9.35 0.96
C ASN A 178 -18.08 -9.64 1.72
N GLY A 179 -17.54 -8.65 2.44
CA GLY A 179 -16.31 -8.82 3.21
C GLY A 179 -15.02 -8.80 2.39
N ARG A 180 -15.06 -8.33 1.14
CA ARG A 180 -13.93 -8.35 0.20
C ARG A 180 -13.77 -7.03 -0.54
N TRP A 181 -12.52 -6.61 -0.77
CA TRP A 181 -12.24 -5.49 -1.67
C TRP A 181 -12.59 -5.80 -3.12
N MET A 182 -13.18 -4.83 -3.80
CA MET A 182 -13.59 -4.89 -5.19
C MET A 182 -13.08 -3.68 -5.98
N VAL A 183 -12.86 -3.87 -7.28
CA VAL A 183 -12.61 -2.81 -8.25
C VAL A 183 -13.47 -3.06 -9.48
N LYS A 184 -14.16 -2.04 -9.96
CA LYS A 184 -15.03 -2.10 -11.15
C LYS A 184 -14.22 -2.11 -12.46
#